data_AF-A0A6B1F1X0-F1
#
_entry.id   AF-A0A6B1F1X0-F1
#
_cell.length_a   1.000
_cell.length_b   1.000
_cell.length_c   1.000
_cell.angle_alpha   90.00
_cell.angle_beta   90.00
_cell.angle_gamma   90.00
#
_symmetry.space_group_name_H-M   'P 1'
#
loop_
_entity.id
_entity.type
_entity.pdbx_description
1 polymer ?
#
loop_
_entity_poly.entity_id
_entity_poly.type
_entity_poly.pdbx_seq_one_letter_code
_entity_poly.pdbx_strand_id
1 'polypeptide(L)'
;MTENRSIIIKIEAGSVKRHNDLVRLRFKPKRYFPDWQEGVSGLAMSITDADGHVSGEDVPCQFEPTLRELAWQTGELQTGTSAHYAIRQINGPPPKARYQIEQKPAHLLISADDALFARYNFLGVWKPYFWPLNGNHGTVVRGAGGEDHPHHTGLYLAYGGHGEGGSANIWSDWDEPPYGPCGKMLHQRFVRITEGNVYAEFVEDLIHVTGDGEVIMTETRTARVWYADDTRRFLEITHETTPPLDIGDRQFLCVARLNPSMGIPEEGHVENSEGQIGRTAVHHQRARWCDLGGTVGDGVAGIALFDHPENAEHPGFFGEIAVPEQMSILHHPPDELENDRFRLQFGVYVHEGVTPAADVERHYQCYTNPVQAEVLRDAAF
;
A
#
# COMPACT_ATOMS: atom_id res chain seq x y z
N MET A 1 -4.88 -32.76 29.06
CA MET A 1 -3.75 -32.84 28.11
C MET A 1 -4.37 -32.71 26.74
N THR A 2 -4.48 -31.49 26.23
CA THR A 2 -4.93 -31.23 24.86
C THR A 2 -3.77 -31.59 23.94
N GLU A 3 -3.97 -32.60 23.08
CA GLU A 3 -3.08 -32.89 21.96
C GLU A 3 -2.74 -31.59 21.23
N ASN A 4 -1.48 -31.45 20.81
CA ASN A 4 -0.93 -30.23 20.23
C ASN A 4 -1.41 -30.12 18.77
N ARG A 5 -2.72 -29.97 18.59
CA ARG A 5 -3.40 -29.94 17.30
C ARG A 5 -2.82 -28.83 16.45
N SER A 6 -2.45 -29.15 15.22
CA SER A 6 -1.92 -28.18 14.28
C SER A 6 -2.64 -28.26 12.95
N ILE A 7 -2.76 -27.11 12.30
CA ILE A 7 -3.38 -26.99 10.98
C ILE A 7 -2.28 -26.76 9.96
N ILE A 8 -2.20 -27.65 8.97
CA ILE A 8 -1.20 -27.56 7.92
C ILE A 8 -1.73 -26.72 6.78
N ILE A 9 -1.02 -25.65 6.47
CA ILE A 9 -1.25 -24.77 5.33
C ILE A 9 -0.19 -25.07 4.27
N LYS A 10 -0.60 -25.06 3.01
CA LYS A 10 0.31 -25.03 1.87
C LYS A 10 0.17 -23.70 1.14
N ILE A 11 1.30 -23.16 0.72
CA ILE A 11 1.36 -22.04 -0.21
C ILE A 11 2.09 -22.46 -1.48
N GLU A 12 1.79 -21.78 -2.58
CA GLU A 12 2.48 -21.98 -3.85
C GLU A 12 3.07 -20.67 -4.37
N ALA A 13 4.29 -20.73 -4.90
CA ALA A 13 4.93 -19.56 -5.51
C ALA A 13 4.17 -19.09 -6.77
N GLY A 14 3.59 -20.04 -7.50
CA GLY A 14 3.03 -19.82 -8.82
C GLY A 14 4.14 -19.60 -9.87
N SER A 15 3.91 -18.68 -10.80
CA SER A 15 4.79 -18.37 -11.92
C SER A 15 5.95 -17.42 -11.59
N VAL A 16 6.03 -16.91 -10.36
CA VAL A 16 6.97 -15.86 -9.94
C VAL A 16 7.70 -16.28 -8.67
N LYS A 17 9.01 -15.99 -8.59
CA LYS A 17 9.80 -16.18 -7.38
C LYS A 17 9.31 -15.22 -6.29
N ARG A 18 9.08 -15.76 -5.09
CA ARG A 18 8.67 -15.00 -3.91
C ARG A 18 9.83 -14.73 -2.97
N HIS A 19 9.81 -13.54 -2.36
CA HIS A 19 10.76 -13.13 -1.35
C HIS A 19 10.02 -12.28 -0.30
N ASN A 20 9.66 -12.92 0.80
CA ASN A 20 8.91 -12.31 1.90
C ASN A 20 7.61 -11.59 1.44
N ASP A 21 6.98 -12.11 0.39
CA ASP A 21 5.71 -11.61 -0.09
C ASP A 21 4.61 -11.85 0.97
N LEU A 22 3.67 -10.91 1.07
CA LEU A 22 2.59 -10.98 2.04
C LEU A 22 1.61 -12.09 1.65
N VAL A 23 1.42 -13.05 2.54
CA VAL A 23 0.41 -14.10 2.43
C VAL A 23 -0.77 -13.73 3.32
N ARG A 24 -1.99 -13.94 2.83
CA ARG A 24 -3.24 -13.73 3.56
C ARG A 24 -4.16 -14.92 3.40
N LEU A 25 -4.73 -15.37 4.50
CA LEU A 25 -5.67 -16.49 4.52
C LEU A 25 -6.86 -16.14 5.41
N ARG A 26 -8.09 -16.25 4.87
CA ARG A 26 -9.29 -16.24 5.72
C ARG A 26 -9.24 -17.42 6.68
N PHE A 27 -9.18 -17.13 7.96
CA PHE A 27 -8.98 -18.12 9.01
C PHE A 27 -9.97 -17.90 10.15
N LYS A 28 -10.66 -18.96 10.57
CA LYS A 28 -11.62 -18.95 11.68
C LYS A 28 -11.10 -19.86 12.79
N PRO A 29 -10.31 -19.35 13.75
CA PRO A 29 -9.62 -20.18 14.73
C PRO A 29 -10.53 -21.17 15.47
N LYS A 30 -11.73 -20.74 15.89
CA LYS A 30 -12.72 -21.57 16.59
C LYS A 30 -13.17 -22.82 15.83
N ARG A 31 -13.02 -22.85 14.50
CA ARG A 31 -13.29 -24.04 13.67
C ARG A 31 -12.27 -25.16 13.92
N TYR A 32 -11.04 -24.78 14.24
CA TYR A 32 -9.88 -25.67 14.31
C TYR A 32 -9.41 -25.90 15.75
N PHE A 33 -9.56 -24.89 16.60
CA PHE A 33 -9.17 -24.94 18.00
C PHE A 33 -10.42 -24.75 18.88
N PRO A 34 -11.02 -25.83 19.40
CA PRO A 34 -12.25 -25.77 20.19
C PRO A 34 -12.13 -24.88 21.43
N ASP A 35 -10.94 -24.80 22.01
CA ASP A 35 -10.63 -23.99 23.19
C ASP A 35 -10.30 -22.52 22.86
N TRP A 36 -10.44 -22.10 21.60
CA TRP A 36 -10.18 -20.72 21.19
C TRP A 36 -11.06 -19.73 21.95
N GLN A 37 -10.44 -18.68 22.48
CA GLN A 37 -11.07 -17.55 23.16
C GLN A 37 -10.58 -16.24 22.54
N GLU A 38 -11.50 -15.44 22.02
CA GLU A 38 -11.17 -14.13 21.42
C GLU A 38 -10.51 -13.21 22.44
N GLY A 39 -9.41 -12.56 22.04
CA GLY A 39 -8.64 -11.66 22.90
C GLY A 39 -7.78 -12.36 23.97
N VAL A 40 -7.80 -13.70 24.05
CA VAL A 40 -7.01 -14.48 25.01
C VAL A 40 -6.09 -15.47 24.30
N SER A 41 -6.60 -16.17 23.29
CA SER A 41 -5.82 -17.12 22.49
C SER A 41 -5.00 -16.38 21.42
N GLY A 42 -3.77 -16.84 21.21
CA GLY A 42 -2.92 -16.42 20.12
C GLY A 42 -2.73 -17.53 19.09
N LEU A 43 -2.14 -17.18 17.94
CA LEU A 43 -1.68 -18.14 16.95
C LEU A 43 -0.15 -18.08 16.87
N ALA A 44 0.46 -19.26 16.77
CA ALA A 44 1.85 -19.43 16.40
C ALA A 44 1.92 -20.18 15.07
N MET A 45 2.98 -19.92 14.30
CA MET A 45 3.17 -20.53 13.01
C MET A 45 4.63 -20.95 12.81
N SER A 46 4.86 -22.17 12.32
CA SER A 46 6.20 -22.66 11.98
C SER A 46 6.25 -23.19 10.56
N ILE A 47 7.43 -23.18 9.96
CA ILE A 47 7.67 -23.90 8.70
C ILE A 47 7.67 -25.41 8.99
N THR A 48 7.14 -26.19 8.06
CA THR A 48 7.03 -27.64 8.18
C THR A 48 7.21 -28.33 6.83
N ASP A 49 7.42 -29.65 6.83
CA ASP A 49 7.17 -30.48 5.66
C ASP A 49 5.66 -30.74 5.46
N ALA A 50 5.30 -31.44 4.38
CA ALA A 50 3.92 -31.77 4.04
C ALA A 50 3.23 -32.73 5.03
N ASP A 51 4.01 -33.46 5.82
CA ASP A 51 3.53 -34.39 6.85
C ASP A 51 3.36 -33.70 8.22
N GLY A 52 3.80 -32.44 8.34
CA GLY A 52 3.64 -31.61 9.53
C GLY A 52 4.86 -31.60 10.47
N HIS A 53 5.99 -32.19 10.07
CA HIS A 53 7.21 -32.09 10.87
C HIS A 53 7.81 -30.67 10.80
N VAL A 54 7.72 -29.98 11.93
CA VAL A 54 8.20 -28.61 12.10
C VAL A 54 9.72 -28.54 11.93
N SER A 55 10.18 -27.54 11.18
CA SER A 55 11.59 -27.16 11.06
C SER A 55 11.83 -25.77 11.67
N GLY A 56 12.81 -25.67 12.57
CA GLY A 56 13.26 -24.39 13.13
C GLY A 56 12.30 -23.75 14.14
N GLU A 57 12.43 -22.43 14.29
CA GLU A 57 11.63 -21.60 15.18
C GLU A 57 10.33 -21.11 14.51
N ASP A 58 9.44 -20.55 15.32
CA ASP A 58 8.22 -19.93 14.82
C ASP A 58 8.54 -18.70 13.95
N VAL A 59 7.81 -18.55 12.86
CA VAL A 59 7.89 -17.38 11.98
C VAL A 59 6.84 -16.35 12.38
N PRO A 60 7.08 -15.05 12.12
CA PRO A 60 6.09 -14.01 12.37
C PRO A 60 4.76 -14.30 11.66
N CYS A 61 3.68 -14.25 12.43
CA CYS A 61 2.32 -14.29 11.90
C CYS A 61 1.45 -13.27 12.64
N GLN A 62 0.33 -12.89 12.03
CA GLN A 62 -0.57 -11.86 12.53
C GLN A 62 -2.00 -12.22 12.20
N PHE A 63 -2.87 -12.25 13.22
CA PHE A 63 -4.30 -12.50 13.05
C PHE A 63 -5.09 -11.23 13.29
N GLU A 64 -5.83 -10.77 12.28
CA GLU A 64 -6.76 -9.65 12.39
C GLU A 64 -8.19 -10.19 12.67
N PRO A 65 -8.68 -10.06 13.92
CA PRO A 65 -9.94 -10.69 14.34
C PRO A 65 -11.17 -10.11 13.63
N THR A 66 -11.14 -8.84 13.22
CA THR A 66 -12.26 -8.20 12.52
C THR A 66 -12.45 -8.77 11.12
N LEU A 67 -11.34 -8.97 10.40
CA LEU A 67 -11.34 -9.52 9.04
C LEU A 67 -11.38 -11.05 9.02
N ARG A 68 -11.08 -11.69 10.15
CA ARG A 68 -10.84 -13.15 10.23
C ARG A 68 -9.76 -13.56 9.25
N GLU A 69 -8.67 -12.82 9.26
CA GLU A 69 -7.54 -12.99 8.34
C GLU A 69 -6.26 -13.29 9.12
N LEU A 70 -5.57 -14.36 8.75
CA LEU A 70 -4.22 -14.68 9.19
C LEU A 70 -3.25 -14.25 8.10
N ALA A 71 -2.19 -13.55 8.48
CA ALA A 71 -1.14 -13.11 7.58
C ALA A 71 0.25 -13.53 8.06
N TRP A 72 1.15 -13.73 7.10
CA TRP A 72 2.57 -14.04 7.29
C TRP A 72 3.34 -13.74 5.99
N GLN A 73 4.64 -14.01 5.96
CA GLN A 73 5.49 -13.80 4.79
C GLN A 73 6.04 -15.12 4.25
N THR A 74 6.17 -15.23 2.93
CA THR A 74 6.57 -16.48 2.26
C THR A 74 7.96 -17.01 2.62
N GLY A 75 8.87 -16.18 3.14
CA GLY A 75 10.29 -16.48 3.03
C GLY A 75 10.76 -16.45 1.58
N GLU A 76 11.87 -17.13 1.27
CA GLU A 76 12.28 -17.39 -0.11
C GLU A 76 11.52 -18.59 -0.69
N LEU A 77 10.86 -18.39 -1.83
CA LEU A 77 10.15 -19.47 -2.51
C LEU A 77 10.38 -19.38 -4.02
N GLN A 78 10.93 -20.43 -4.61
CA GLN A 78 11.25 -20.46 -6.04
C GLN A 78 10.00 -20.70 -6.89
N THR A 79 10.02 -20.21 -8.13
CA THR A 79 8.94 -20.42 -9.10
C THR A 79 8.54 -21.90 -9.19
N GLY A 80 7.24 -22.18 -9.17
CA GLY A 80 6.68 -23.54 -9.24
C GLY A 80 6.87 -24.40 -7.99
N THR A 81 7.44 -23.87 -6.91
CA THR A 81 7.60 -24.61 -5.65
C THR A 81 6.51 -24.28 -4.62
N SER A 82 6.44 -25.08 -3.56
CA SER A 82 5.49 -24.90 -2.46
C SER A 82 6.22 -24.90 -1.11
N ALA A 83 5.62 -24.24 -0.13
CA ALA A 83 6.04 -24.28 1.27
C ALA A 83 4.85 -24.65 2.15
N HIS A 84 5.14 -25.27 3.29
CA HIS A 84 4.12 -25.69 4.24
C HIS A 84 4.35 -25.03 5.60
N TYR A 85 3.24 -24.69 6.25
CA TYR A 85 3.23 -24.05 7.56
C TYR A 85 2.30 -24.78 8.51
N ALA A 86 2.70 -24.93 9.77
CA ALA A 86 1.86 -25.47 10.82
C ALA A 86 1.36 -24.33 11.71
N ILE A 87 0.04 -24.15 11.80
CA ILE A 87 -0.60 -23.18 12.70
C ILE A 87 -0.98 -23.90 13.99
N ARG A 88 -0.67 -23.29 15.14
CA ARG A 88 -1.06 -23.79 16.46
C ARG A 88 -1.70 -22.70 17.29
N GLN A 89 -2.66 -23.07 18.15
CA GLN A 89 -3.12 -22.17 19.21
C GLN A 89 -2.04 -22.08 20.29
N ILE A 90 -1.76 -20.86 20.73
CA ILE A 90 -0.96 -20.59 21.92
C ILE A 90 -1.81 -19.87 22.97
N ASN A 91 -1.45 -20.04 24.23
CA ASN A 91 -2.05 -19.32 25.35
C ASN A 91 -1.11 -18.19 25.76
N GLY A 92 -1.60 -16.96 25.70
CA GLY A 92 -0.82 -15.78 26.06
C GLY A 92 -0.93 -14.68 25.01
N PRO A 93 -0.63 -13.44 25.40
CA PRO A 93 -0.66 -12.32 24.46
C PRO A 93 0.37 -12.54 23.35
N PRO A 94 0.09 -12.08 22.12
CA PRO A 94 1.09 -12.07 21.05
C PRO A 94 2.33 -11.26 21.49
N PRO A 95 3.52 -11.58 20.98
CA PRO A 95 4.72 -10.79 21.25
C PRO A 95 4.53 -9.31 20.87
N LYS A 96 5.33 -8.42 21.49
CA LYS A 96 5.31 -6.97 21.19
C LYS A 96 5.33 -6.78 19.67
N ALA A 97 4.36 -6.03 19.15
CA ALA A 97 4.21 -5.80 17.73
C ALA A 97 5.45 -5.13 17.14
N ARG A 98 6.03 -5.78 16.12
CA ARG A 98 7.08 -5.24 15.25
C ARG A 98 6.64 -3.92 14.62
N TYR A 99 5.44 -3.91 14.02
CA TYR A 99 4.82 -2.78 13.36
C TYR A 99 3.87 -2.07 14.32
N GLN A 100 4.04 -0.75 14.44
CA GLN A 100 3.28 0.09 15.37
C GLN A 100 2.76 1.34 14.65
N ILE A 101 1.59 1.81 15.09
CA ILE A 101 0.93 3.02 14.64
C ILE A 101 0.67 3.89 15.87
N GLU A 102 1.48 4.93 16.04
CA GLU A 102 1.21 5.94 17.06
C GLU A 102 0.27 7.01 16.49
N GLN A 103 -0.95 7.08 17.04
CA GLN A 103 -1.92 8.10 16.68
C GLN A 103 -1.63 9.43 17.41
N LYS A 104 -1.31 10.47 16.64
CA LYS A 104 -1.23 11.86 17.11
C LYS A 104 -2.49 12.62 16.67
N PRO A 105 -2.74 13.83 17.20
CA PRO A 105 -3.95 14.58 16.85
C PRO A 105 -4.14 14.81 15.35
N ALA A 106 -3.07 15.06 14.59
CA ALA A 106 -3.15 15.44 13.18
C ALA A 106 -2.45 14.46 12.21
N HIS A 107 -1.80 13.43 12.73
CA HIS A 107 -1.05 12.47 11.92
C HIS A 107 -0.88 11.13 12.63
N LEU A 108 -0.59 10.08 11.85
CA LEU A 108 -0.11 8.79 12.35
C LEU A 108 1.40 8.71 12.15
N LEU A 109 2.11 8.15 13.13
CA LEU A 109 3.50 7.70 12.96
C LEU A 109 3.50 6.19 12.83
N ILE A 110 3.95 5.68 11.70
CA ILE A 110 3.98 4.26 11.40
C ILE A 110 5.44 3.80 11.47
N SER A 111 5.75 2.85 12.33
CA SER A 111 7.12 2.38 12.58
C SER A 111 7.21 0.86 12.50
N ALA A 112 8.40 0.35 12.18
CA ALA A 112 8.75 -1.06 12.34
C ALA A 112 10.12 -1.18 13.00
N ASP A 113 10.27 -2.09 13.97
CA ASP A 113 11.54 -2.31 14.70
C ASP A 113 12.15 -0.99 15.25
N ASP A 114 11.30 -0.08 15.70
CA ASP A 114 11.63 1.28 16.18
C ASP A 114 12.10 2.30 15.11
N ALA A 115 12.14 1.92 13.83
CA ALA A 115 12.41 2.83 12.71
C ALA A 115 11.11 3.40 12.12
N LEU A 116 11.07 4.71 11.87
CA LEU A 116 9.93 5.36 11.22
C LEU A 116 9.82 4.91 9.75
N PHE A 117 8.75 4.18 9.43
CA PHE A 117 8.39 3.79 8.07
C PHE A 117 7.83 4.99 7.31
N ALA A 118 6.75 5.57 7.85
CA ALA A 118 6.10 6.73 7.26
C ALA A 118 5.31 7.52 8.31
N ARG A 119 4.99 8.77 7.96
CA ARG A 119 3.99 9.57 8.66
C ARG A 119 2.83 9.85 7.73
N TYR A 120 1.61 9.57 8.20
CA TYR A 120 0.38 9.88 7.47
C TYR A 120 -0.27 11.13 8.06
N ASN A 121 -0.32 12.22 7.30
CA ASN A 121 -0.87 13.51 7.71
C ASN A 121 -2.33 13.59 7.29
N PHE A 122 -3.26 13.80 8.22
CA PHE A 122 -4.70 13.72 7.92
C PHE A 122 -5.55 14.87 8.47
N LEU A 123 -5.08 15.65 9.47
CA LEU A 123 -5.74 16.90 9.88
C LEU A 123 -4.86 18.13 9.64
N GLY A 124 -5.52 19.27 9.44
CA GLY A 124 -4.84 20.55 9.17
C GLY A 124 -4.25 20.61 7.76
N VAL A 125 -4.64 19.69 6.88
CA VAL A 125 -4.20 19.54 5.49
C VAL A 125 -5.42 19.56 4.58
N TRP A 126 -5.23 19.95 3.32
CA TRP A 126 -6.28 19.99 2.30
C TRP A 126 -6.67 18.61 1.80
N LYS A 127 -5.69 17.72 1.71
CA LYS A 127 -5.84 16.31 1.41
C LYS A 127 -4.78 15.50 2.18
N PRO A 128 -5.11 14.30 2.69
CA PRO A 128 -4.14 13.51 3.42
C PRO A 128 -2.99 13.00 2.56
N TYR A 129 -1.79 12.90 3.15
CA TYR A 129 -0.58 12.50 2.44
C TYR A 129 0.43 11.80 3.36
N PHE A 130 1.25 10.93 2.77
CA PHE A 130 2.40 10.31 3.41
C PHE A 130 3.65 11.17 3.23
N TRP A 131 4.16 11.73 4.34
CA TRP A 131 5.50 12.29 4.41
C TRP A 131 5.99 12.41 5.87
N PRO A 132 7.23 11.97 6.18
CA PRO A 132 8.13 11.25 5.28
C PRO A 132 7.58 9.86 4.90
N LEU A 133 8.05 9.34 3.77
CA LEU A 133 7.98 7.93 3.37
C LEU A 133 9.43 7.45 3.20
N ASN A 134 9.93 6.65 4.14
CA ASN A 134 11.36 6.39 4.29
C ASN A 134 11.81 5.10 3.62
N GLY A 135 12.91 5.19 2.86
CA GLY A 135 13.82 4.08 2.57
C GLY A 135 15.00 4.06 3.56
N ASN A 136 16.08 3.37 3.21
CA ASN A 136 17.27 3.25 4.08
C ASN A 136 18.10 4.54 4.17
N HIS A 137 18.12 5.32 3.10
CA HIS A 137 18.95 6.53 3.00
C HIS A 137 18.18 7.82 3.29
N GLY A 138 16.92 7.72 3.73
CA GLY A 138 16.02 8.83 3.96
C GLY A 138 14.72 8.72 3.18
N THR A 139 13.97 9.81 3.12
CA THR A 139 12.67 9.82 2.46
C THR A 139 12.79 9.98 0.94
N VAL A 140 12.00 9.19 0.21
CA VAL A 140 11.90 9.25 -1.26
C VAL A 140 10.88 10.28 -1.76
N VAL A 141 10.08 10.86 -0.86
CA VAL A 141 9.08 11.88 -1.18
C VAL A 141 9.37 13.20 -0.50
N ARG A 142 8.95 14.31 -1.11
CA ARG A 142 9.18 15.67 -0.63
C ARG A 142 8.22 16.05 0.50
N GLY A 143 8.70 16.87 1.44
CA GLY A 143 7.88 17.51 2.46
C GLY A 143 7.17 18.77 1.98
N ALA A 144 6.28 19.29 2.81
CA ALA A 144 5.54 20.51 2.48
C ALA A 144 6.46 21.73 2.45
N GLY A 145 6.18 22.67 1.53
CA GLY A 145 6.88 23.94 1.40
C GLY A 145 7.95 24.01 0.30
N GLY A 146 8.42 25.23 0.01
CA GLY A 146 9.34 25.58 -1.09
C GLY A 146 8.72 26.62 -2.04
N GLU A 147 9.48 27.09 -3.04
CA GLU A 147 9.00 28.14 -3.96
C GLU A 147 8.12 27.58 -5.09
N ASP A 148 8.43 26.37 -5.58
CA ASP A 148 7.73 25.74 -6.71
C ASP A 148 6.75 24.64 -6.25
N HIS A 149 5.49 24.79 -6.66
CA HIS A 149 4.33 23.93 -6.34
C HIS A 149 4.33 23.41 -4.90
N PRO A 150 4.26 24.30 -3.88
CA PRO A 150 4.42 23.92 -2.47
C PRO A 150 3.31 23.01 -1.93
N HIS A 151 2.20 22.89 -2.66
CA HIS A 151 1.05 22.04 -2.34
C HIS A 151 1.25 20.58 -2.76
N HIS A 152 2.16 20.28 -3.70
CA HIS A 152 2.48 18.89 -4.05
C HIS A 152 3.45 18.33 -3.02
N THR A 153 2.92 17.56 -2.07
CA THR A 153 3.66 17.06 -0.90
C THR A 153 3.46 15.57 -0.71
N GLY A 154 4.56 14.83 -0.61
CA GLY A 154 4.52 13.43 -0.23
C GLY A 154 3.94 12.51 -1.30
N LEU A 155 3.39 11.38 -0.84
CA LEU A 155 2.51 10.50 -1.61
C LEU A 155 1.06 10.74 -1.19
N TYR A 156 0.17 11.02 -2.13
CA TYR A 156 -1.22 11.39 -1.86
C TYR A 156 -2.17 10.92 -2.96
N LEU A 157 -3.46 10.92 -2.65
CA LEU A 157 -4.53 10.82 -3.64
C LEU A 157 -5.11 12.21 -3.92
N ALA A 158 -5.47 12.46 -5.17
CA ALA A 158 -6.12 13.68 -5.63
C ALA A 158 -7.38 13.36 -6.44
N TYR A 159 -8.24 14.38 -6.58
CA TYR A 159 -9.48 14.30 -7.34
C TYR A 159 -9.69 15.60 -8.13
N GLY A 160 -10.14 15.48 -9.39
CA GLY A 160 -10.24 16.62 -10.31
C GLY A 160 -8.89 17.30 -10.55
N GLY A 161 -8.92 18.57 -10.96
CA GLY A 161 -7.72 19.33 -11.31
C GLY A 161 -8.00 20.69 -11.93
N HIS A 162 -6.98 21.28 -12.57
CA HIS A 162 -7.03 22.66 -13.04
C HIS A 162 -7.89 22.81 -14.31
N GLY A 163 -9.19 23.00 -14.12
CA GLY A 163 -10.12 23.35 -15.21
C GLY A 163 -10.72 22.16 -15.98
N GLU A 164 -10.74 20.97 -15.39
CA GLU A 164 -11.25 19.72 -15.97
C GLU A 164 -12.78 19.64 -16.04
N GLY A 165 -13.36 20.53 -16.86
CA GLY A 165 -14.77 20.43 -17.24
C GLY A 165 -15.78 20.65 -16.12
N GLY A 166 -15.33 21.06 -14.93
CA GLY A 166 -16.19 21.48 -13.81
C GLY A 166 -16.13 20.61 -12.55
N SER A 167 -15.28 19.58 -12.48
CA SER A 167 -15.09 18.80 -11.25
C SER A 167 -14.45 19.64 -10.15
N ALA A 168 -14.69 19.26 -8.89
CA ALA A 168 -14.02 19.88 -7.76
C ALA A 168 -12.50 19.73 -7.88
N ASN A 169 -11.76 20.83 -7.77
CA ASN A 169 -10.30 20.82 -7.80
C ASN A 169 -9.75 20.42 -6.43
N ILE A 170 -9.45 19.14 -6.22
CA ILE A 170 -8.72 18.60 -5.05
C ILE A 170 -7.32 18.12 -5.47
N TRP A 171 -6.78 18.77 -6.50
CA TRP A 171 -5.39 18.65 -6.93
C TRP A 171 -4.52 19.71 -6.23
N SER A 172 -5.00 20.96 -6.23
CA SER A 172 -4.36 22.09 -5.55
C SER A 172 -4.77 22.20 -4.08
N ASP A 173 -3.87 22.76 -3.26
CA ASP A 173 -4.15 23.13 -1.85
C ASP A 173 -4.22 24.65 -1.68
N TRP A 174 -4.43 25.36 -2.78
CA TRP A 174 -4.41 26.82 -2.84
C TRP A 174 -5.49 27.35 -3.77
N ASP A 175 -6.24 28.34 -3.29
CA ASP A 175 -7.24 29.05 -4.08
C ASP A 175 -6.55 30.01 -5.05
N GLU A 176 -6.17 29.49 -6.23
CA GLU A 176 -5.61 30.27 -7.33
C GLU A 176 -6.70 30.61 -8.34
N PRO A 177 -7.08 31.88 -8.56
CA PRO A 177 -7.90 32.24 -9.70
C PRO A 177 -7.16 31.96 -11.02
N PRO A 178 -7.79 31.32 -12.05
CA PRO A 178 -9.20 30.96 -12.15
C PRO A 178 -9.55 29.53 -11.71
N TYR A 179 -8.60 28.77 -11.15
CA TYR A 179 -8.70 27.34 -10.84
C TYR A 179 -9.29 27.02 -9.44
N GLY A 180 -9.55 28.03 -8.62
CA GLY A 180 -10.22 27.93 -7.33
C GLY A 180 -11.61 28.58 -7.29
N PRO A 181 -12.37 28.41 -6.19
CA PRO A 181 -11.95 27.81 -4.92
C PRO A 181 -11.77 26.28 -5.02
N CYS A 182 -10.70 25.78 -4.40
CA CYS A 182 -10.35 24.35 -4.44
C CYS A 182 -11.19 23.56 -3.42
N GLY A 183 -11.44 22.29 -3.71
CA GLY A 183 -12.07 21.34 -2.81
C GLY A 183 -11.08 20.65 -1.85
N LYS A 184 -11.56 19.80 -0.93
CA LYS A 184 -10.74 19.15 0.11
C LYS A 184 -11.12 17.69 0.33
N MET A 185 -10.16 16.87 0.74
CA MET A 185 -10.40 15.55 1.34
C MET A 185 -10.25 15.67 2.85
N LEU A 186 -11.34 15.44 3.58
CA LEU A 186 -11.41 15.65 5.03
C LEU A 186 -11.57 14.33 5.75
N HIS A 187 -10.55 13.95 6.54
CA HIS A 187 -10.61 12.82 7.45
C HIS A 187 -11.79 12.96 8.44
N GLN A 188 -12.55 11.88 8.62
CA GLN A 188 -13.66 11.82 9.57
C GLN A 188 -13.30 11.01 10.81
N ARG A 189 -12.77 9.79 10.62
CA ARG A 189 -12.39 8.88 11.69
C ARG A 189 -11.51 7.74 11.18
N PHE A 190 -10.73 7.13 12.07
CA PHE A 190 -10.20 5.79 11.86
C PHE A 190 -11.27 4.74 12.22
N VAL A 191 -11.57 3.86 11.27
CA VAL A 191 -12.47 2.71 11.43
C VAL A 191 -11.74 1.56 12.13
N ARG A 192 -10.47 1.34 11.77
CA ARG A 192 -9.61 0.30 12.34
C ARG A 192 -8.14 0.70 12.25
N ILE A 193 -7.39 0.36 13.28
CA ILE A 193 -5.93 0.44 13.32
C ILE A 193 -5.45 -0.94 13.72
N THR A 194 -4.59 -1.53 12.90
CA THR A 194 -4.05 -2.87 13.08
C THR A 194 -2.52 -2.76 13.18
N GLU A 195 -2.00 -3.24 14.30
CA GLU A 195 -0.58 -3.39 14.60
C GLU A 195 -0.26 -4.87 14.72
N GLY A 196 1.00 -5.26 14.48
CA GLY A 196 1.39 -6.64 14.66
C GLY A 196 2.79 -6.96 14.15
N ASN A 197 3.05 -8.22 13.86
CA ASN A 197 4.40 -8.70 13.53
C ASN A 197 4.67 -8.85 12.02
N VAL A 198 3.65 -8.61 11.19
CA VAL A 198 3.72 -8.80 9.74
C VAL A 198 3.48 -7.51 8.99
N TYR A 199 2.50 -6.70 9.43
CA TYR A 199 2.17 -5.41 8.81
C TYR A 199 1.54 -4.45 9.81
N ALA A 200 1.57 -3.15 9.48
CA ALA A 200 0.71 -2.13 10.05
C ALA A 200 -0.37 -1.74 9.03
N GLU A 201 -1.61 -1.52 9.47
CA GLU A 201 -2.69 -1.06 8.60
C GLU A 201 -3.61 -0.09 9.33
N PHE A 202 -4.09 0.93 8.62
CA PHE A 202 -5.25 1.70 9.07
C PHE A 202 -6.35 1.71 8.02
N VAL A 203 -7.57 1.81 8.50
CA VAL A 203 -8.76 2.08 7.70
C VAL A 203 -9.37 3.37 8.22
N GLU A 204 -9.65 4.31 7.33
CA GLU A 204 -10.29 5.59 7.67
C GLU A 204 -11.47 5.89 6.75
N ASP A 205 -12.40 6.70 7.26
CA ASP A 205 -13.44 7.33 6.46
C ASP A 205 -13.06 8.77 6.18
N LEU A 206 -13.27 9.22 4.95
CA LEU A 206 -13.11 10.60 4.50
C LEU A 206 -14.36 11.09 3.77
N ILE A 207 -14.48 12.40 3.65
CA ILE A 207 -15.39 13.06 2.72
C ILE A 207 -14.60 13.95 1.77
N HIS A 208 -15.06 14.05 0.54
CA HIS A 208 -14.56 15.00 -0.45
C HIS A 208 -15.57 16.13 -0.56
N VAL A 209 -15.08 17.36 -0.48
CA VAL A 209 -15.90 18.57 -0.55
C VAL A 209 -15.44 19.50 -1.66
N THR A 210 -16.37 20.25 -2.24
CA THR A 210 -16.07 21.39 -3.12
C THR A 210 -15.50 22.58 -2.33
N GLY A 211 -15.06 23.63 -3.03
CA GLY A 211 -14.51 24.82 -2.40
C GLY A 211 -15.49 25.67 -1.59
N ASP A 212 -16.79 25.50 -1.79
CA ASP A 212 -17.86 26.07 -0.94
C ASP A 212 -18.33 25.11 0.17
N GLY A 213 -17.76 23.90 0.23
CA GLY A 213 -17.98 22.94 1.32
C GLY A 213 -19.12 21.95 1.09
N GLU A 214 -19.68 21.86 -0.13
CA GLU A 214 -20.64 20.82 -0.49
C GLU A 214 -19.95 19.44 -0.51
N VAL A 215 -20.56 18.43 0.12
CA VAL A 215 -20.04 17.05 0.10
C VAL A 215 -20.41 16.39 -1.23
N ILE A 216 -19.39 16.02 -2.01
CA ILE A 216 -19.59 15.40 -3.34
C ILE A 216 -19.37 13.90 -3.33
N MET A 217 -18.64 13.37 -2.34
CA MET A 217 -18.26 11.96 -2.28
C MET A 217 -17.84 11.56 -0.87
N THR A 218 -18.12 10.31 -0.49
CA THR A 218 -17.56 9.67 0.71
C THR A 218 -16.56 8.61 0.29
N GLU A 219 -15.52 8.43 1.10
CA GLU A 219 -14.42 7.49 0.86
C GLU A 219 -14.17 6.63 2.10
N THR A 220 -13.95 5.32 1.90
CA THR A 220 -13.23 4.48 2.86
C THR A 220 -11.85 4.18 2.27
N ARG A 221 -10.80 4.56 2.99
CA ARG A 221 -9.40 4.31 2.61
C ARG A 221 -8.78 3.27 3.51
N THR A 222 -8.16 2.27 2.92
CA THR A 222 -7.29 1.31 3.60
C THR A 222 -5.85 1.52 3.16
N ALA A 223 -4.95 1.69 4.12
CA ALA A 223 -3.52 1.78 3.85
C ALA A 223 -2.76 0.76 4.70
N ARG A 224 -1.97 -0.10 4.05
CA ARG A 224 -1.20 -1.16 4.69
C ARG A 224 0.27 -1.04 4.34
N VAL A 225 1.15 -1.20 5.33
CA VAL A 225 2.60 -1.16 5.15
C VAL A 225 3.30 -2.39 5.70
N TRP A 226 4.35 -2.83 5.02
CA TRP A 226 5.25 -3.87 5.51
C TRP A 226 6.62 -3.80 4.81
N TYR A 227 7.60 -4.49 5.38
CA TYR A 227 8.91 -4.75 4.78
C TYR A 227 8.90 -6.14 4.16
N ALA A 228 9.41 -6.29 2.93
CA ALA A 228 9.89 -7.61 2.51
C ALA A 228 11.25 -7.90 3.16
N ASP A 229 12.14 -6.91 3.18
CA ASP A 229 13.45 -6.96 3.82
C ASP A 229 13.92 -5.54 4.13
N ASP A 230 15.13 -5.38 4.67
CA ASP A 230 15.68 -4.07 5.04
C ASP A 230 15.74 -3.09 3.86
N THR A 231 15.86 -3.58 2.63
CA THR A 231 15.99 -2.78 1.40
C THR A 231 14.68 -2.58 0.64
N ARG A 232 13.58 -3.23 1.07
CA ARG A 232 12.33 -3.32 0.31
C ARG A 232 11.11 -3.13 1.17
N ARG A 233 10.36 -2.06 0.87
CA ARG A 233 9.22 -1.60 1.65
C ARG A 233 8.01 -1.43 0.76
N PHE A 234 6.85 -1.84 1.25
CA PHE A 234 5.60 -1.79 0.51
C PHE A 234 4.55 -0.98 1.26
N LEU A 235 3.76 -0.22 0.49
CA LEU A 235 2.55 0.43 0.92
C LEU A 235 1.44 0.10 -0.10
N GLU A 236 0.37 -0.53 0.35
CA GLU A 236 -0.84 -0.72 -0.44
C GLU A 236 -1.87 0.33 -0.02
N ILE A 237 -2.49 1.00 -0.99
CA ILE A 237 -3.60 1.92 -0.78
C ILE A 237 -4.80 1.40 -1.55
N THR A 238 -5.90 1.15 -0.86
CA THR A 238 -7.22 0.90 -1.46
C THR A 238 -8.14 2.05 -1.08
N HIS A 239 -8.79 2.63 -2.08
CA HIS A 239 -9.76 3.70 -1.96
C HIS A 239 -11.09 3.19 -2.52
N GLU A 240 -12.13 3.19 -1.69
CA GLU A 240 -13.51 2.87 -2.10
C GLU A 240 -14.43 4.08 -1.89
N THR A 241 -15.13 4.54 -2.92
CA THR A 241 -16.01 5.72 -2.87
C THR A 241 -17.46 5.44 -3.18
N THR A 242 -18.34 6.35 -2.78
CA THR A 242 -19.62 6.57 -3.48
C THR A 242 -19.38 7.24 -4.85
N PRO A 243 -20.35 7.19 -5.79
CA PRO A 243 -20.21 7.91 -7.05
C PRO A 243 -20.02 9.42 -6.78
N PRO A 244 -19.09 10.10 -7.47
CA PRO A 244 -18.95 11.54 -7.35
C PRO A 244 -20.20 12.25 -7.87
N LEU A 245 -20.73 13.19 -7.09
CA LEU A 245 -22.00 13.88 -7.37
C LEU A 245 -21.85 15.21 -8.13
N ASP A 246 -20.62 15.63 -8.41
CA ASP A 246 -20.31 16.83 -9.20
C ASP A 246 -20.24 16.52 -10.71
N ILE A 247 -19.90 17.52 -11.51
CA ILE A 247 -19.79 17.43 -12.98
C ILE A 247 -18.33 17.34 -13.41
N GLY A 248 -18.06 17.28 -14.71
CA GLY A 248 -16.70 17.33 -15.27
C GLY A 248 -16.06 15.96 -15.46
N ASP A 249 -14.73 15.97 -15.57
CA ASP A 249 -13.92 14.79 -15.92
C ASP A 249 -13.85 13.75 -14.80
N ARG A 250 -13.93 14.22 -13.53
CA ARG A 250 -13.95 13.38 -12.32
C ARG A 250 -12.74 12.46 -12.20
N GLN A 251 -11.58 12.91 -12.65
CA GLN A 251 -10.34 12.15 -12.57
C GLN A 251 -9.91 11.90 -11.12
N PHE A 252 -9.31 10.73 -10.89
CA PHE A 252 -8.65 10.34 -9.64
C PHE A 252 -7.18 10.11 -9.93
N LEU A 253 -6.31 10.64 -9.06
CA LEU A 253 -4.87 10.47 -9.21
C LEU A 253 -4.24 9.90 -7.94
N CYS A 254 -3.30 8.98 -8.11
CA CYS A 254 -2.32 8.64 -7.08
C CYS A 254 -0.99 9.28 -7.46
N VAL A 255 -0.45 10.12 -6.57
CA VAL A 255 0.65 11.04 -6.89
C VAL A 255 1.76 10.91 -5.87
N ALA A 256 2.99 10.75 -6.35
CA ALA A 256 4.20 10.90 -5.55
C ALA A 256 4.94 12.16 -6.01
N ARG A 257 5.14 13.12 -5.09
CA ARG A 257 6.13 14.20 -5.26
C ARG A 257 7.45 13.74 -4.67
N LEU A 258 8.46 13.55 -5.52
CA LEU A 258 9.72 12.95 -5.12
C LEU A 258 10.62 13.95 -4.38
N ASN A 259 11.48 13.42 -3.53
CA ASN A 259 12.48 14.22 -2.82
C ASN A 259 13.42 14.90 -3.84
N PRO A 260 13.56 16.24 -3.85
CA PRO A 260 14.41 16.95 -4.82
C PRO A 260 15.87 16.50 -4.82
N SER A 261 16.40 15.99 -3.70
CA SER A 261 17.77 15.47 -3.66
C SER A 261 18.00 14.31 -4.62
N MET A 262 16.94 13.58 -4.97
CA MET A 262 16.99 12.47 -5.92
C MET A 262 17.55 12.89 -7.27
N GLY A 263 17.39 14.17 -7.64
CA GLY A 263 17.97 14.74 -8.85
C GLY A 263 17.62 13.91 -10.06
N ILE A 264 16.33 13.54 -10.20
CA ILE A 264 15.86 12.59 -11.21
C ILE A 264 16.36 13.04 -12.58
N PRO A 265 17.26 12.28 -13.22
CA PRO A 265 17.88 12.70 -14.46
C PRO A 265 16.87 12.68 -15.61
N GLU A 266 17.16 13.44 -16.67
CA GLU A 266 16.37 13.40 -17.91
C GLU A 266 16.46 12.02 -18.59
N GLU A 267 17.61 11.36 -18.47
CA GLU A 267 17.90 10.04 -19.04
C GLU A 267 18.17 9.00 -17.94
N GLY A 268 17.61 7.80 -18.09
CA GLY A 268 17.78 6.70 -17.13
C GLY A 268 17.00 6.91 -15.82
N HIS A 269 16.87 5.83 -15.03
CA HIS A 269 16.27 5.84 -13.68
C HIS A 269 14.81 6.33 -13.59
N VAL A 270 14.16 6.53 -14.73
CA VAL A 270 12.73 6.69 -14.89
C VAL A 270 12.31 5.64 -15.89
N GLU A 271 11.62 4.61 -15.43
CA GLU A 271 11.31 3.42 -16.23
C GLU A 271 9.86 3.02 -16.03
N ASN A 272 9.27 2.38 -17.03
CA ASN A 272 7.92 1.84 -16.91
C ASN A 272 7.79 0.43 -17.50
N SER A 273 6.62 -0.16 -17.30
CA SER A 273 6.32 -1.54 -17.67
C SER A 273 6.35 -1.84 -19.17
N GLU A 274 6.39 -0.80 -20.02
CA GLU A 274 6.45 -0.93 -21.48
C GLU A 274 7.88 -0.85 -22.01
N GLY A 275 8.87 -0.78 -21.10
CA GLY A 275 10.30 -0.74 -21.43
C GLY A 275 10.78 0.65 -21.88
N GLN A 276 9.98 1.69 -21.64
CA GLN A 276 10.38 3.07 -21.88
C GLN A 276 11.31 3.54 -20.76
N ILE A 277 12.35 4.29 -21.11
CA ILE A 277 13.39 4.75 -20.20
C ILE A 277 13.63 6.25 -20.41
N GLY A 278 13.74 6.98 -19.30
CA GLY A 278 13.92 8.43 -19.28
C GLY A 278 12.59 9.19 -19.25
N ARG A 279 12.63 10.40 -18.70
CA ARG A 279 11.43 11.18 -18.38
C ARG A 279 10.56 11.45 -19.60
N THR A 280 11.19 11.85 -20.71
CA THR A 280 10.46 12.16 -21.96
C THR A 280 9.72 10.94 -22.52
N ALA A 281 10.32 9.75 -22.45
CA ALA A 281 9.73 8.54 -23.04
C ALA A 281 8.64 7.93 -22.16
N VAL A 282 8.76 8.07 -20.83
CA VAL A 282 7.79 7.56 -19.85
C VAL A 282 6.60 8.50 -19.66
N HIS A 283 6.76 9.78 -19.98
CA HIS A 283 5.71 10.78 -19.86
C HIS A 283 4.52 10.54 -20.80
N HIS A 284 3.31 10.75 -20.29
CA HIS A 284 2.03 10.59 -21.01
C HIS A 284 1.85 9.19 -21.62
N GLN A 285 2.16 8.16 -20.84
CA GLN A 285 2.08 6.76 -21.28
C GLN A 285 1.14 5.96 -20.40
N ARG A 286 0.46 4.97 -20.99
CA ARG A 286 -0.22 3.94 -20.20
C ARG A 286 0.79 2.85 -19.86
N ALA A 287 0.88 2.50 -18.58
CA ALA A 287 1.79 1.48 -18.08
C ALA A 287 1.20 0.81 -16.85
N ARG A 288 1.59 -0.43 -16.58
CA ARG A 288 1.20 -1.20 -15.39
C ARG A 288 1.93 -0.71 -14.14
N TRP A 289 3.13 -0.19 -14.31
CA TRP A 289 3.92 0.45 -13.28
C TRP A 289 4.86 1.47 -13.87
N CYS A 290 5.25 2.43 -13.05
CA CYS A 290 6.31 3.39 -13.33
C CYS A 290 7.20 3.51 -12.09
N ASP A 291 8.50 3.62 -12.29
CA ASP A 291 9.52 3.70 -11.24
C ASP A 291 10.46 4.88 -11.47
N LEU A 292 10.75 5.61 -10.40
CA LEU A 292 11.69 6.72 -10.39
C LEU A 292 12.73 6.50 -9.27
N GLY A 293 14.01 6.51 -9.65
CA GLY A 293 15.15 6.31 -8.75
C GLY A 293 16.17 7.45 -8.80
N GLY A 294 16.87 7.68 -7.69
CA GLY A 294 17.87 8.72 -7.58
C GLY A 294 18.62 8.76 -6.25
N THR A 295 19.46 9.77 -6.07
CA THR A 295 20.29 9.90 -4.86
C THR A 295 19.48 10.42 -3.66
N VAL A 296 19.45 9.69 -2.57
CA VAL A 296 18.83 10.13 -1.31
C VAL A 296 19.85 9.95 -0.21
N GLY A 297 20.13 11.00 0.57
CA GLY A 297 21.12 10.93 1.64
C GLY A 297 22.49 10.50 1.14
N ASP A 298 22.97 9.36 1.64
CA ASP A 298 24.27 8.76 1.33
C ASP A 298 24.19 7.57 0.35
N GLY A 299 23.03 7.32 -0.25
CA GLY A 299 22.83 6.19 -1.16
C GLY A 299 21.83 6.47 -2.29
N VAL A 300 21.34 5.38 -2.90
CA VAL A 300 20.41 5.42 -4.02
C VAL A 300 19.14 4.71 -3.62
N ALA A 301 17.99 5.34 -3.85
CA ALA A 301 16.68 4.78 -3.57
C ALA A 301 15.69 5.13 -4.69
N GLY A 302 14.61 4.39 -4.76
CA GLY A 302 13.53 4.64 -5.70
C GLY A 302 12.15 4.36 -5.12
N ILE A 303 11.15 4.76 -5.90
CA ILE A 303 9.74 4.55 -5.62
C ILE A 303 9.03 4.16 -6.92
N ALA A 304 8.40 3.00 -6.90
CA ALA A 304 7.52 2.56 -7.97
C ALA A 304 6.05 2.66 -7.55
N LEU A 305 5.19 3.13 -8.46
CA LEU A 305 3.74 3.02 -8.35
C LEU A 305 3.25 1.88 -9.22
N PHE A 306 2.43 1.00 -8.64
CA PHE A 306 1.83 -0.15 -9.28
C PHE A 306 0.33 0.09 -9.45
N ASP A 307 -0.13 -0.07 -10.69
CA ASP A 307 -1.54 -0.06 -11.01
C ASP A 307 -2.16 -1.45 -10.84
N HIS A 308 -3.31 -1.54 -10.18
CA HIS A 308 -3.96 -2.83 -10.01
C HIS A 308 -4.81 -3.19 -11.24
N PRO A 309 -4.77 -4.45 -11.73
CA PRO A 309 -5.55 -4.90 -12.89
C PRO A 309 -7.08 -4.73 -12.79
N GLU A 310 -7.60 -4.58 -11.57
CA GLU A 310 -9.03 -4.35 -11.32
C GLU A 310 -9.42 -2.86 -11.37
N ASN A 311 -8.45 -1.94 -11.47
CA ASN A 311 -8.77 -0.52 -11.61
C ASN A 311 -9.44 -0.27 -12.97
N ALA A 312 -10.40 0.66 -12.99
CA ALA A 312 -10.98 1.12 -14.25
C ALA A 312 -9.88 1.67 -15.16
N GLU A 313 -10.00 1.48 -16.47
CA GLU A 313 -8.99 1.93 -17.44
C GLU A 313 -7.59 1.30 -17.29
N HIS A 314 -7.42 0.20 -16.54
CA HIS A 314 -6.11 -0.47 -16.44
C HIS A 314 -5.55 -0.90 -17.82
N PRO A 315 -4.25 -0.68 -18.11
CA PRO A 315 -3.31 0.10 -17.31
C PRO A 315 -3.61 1.61 -17.33
N GLY A 316 -3.57 2.22 -16.16
CA GLY A 316 -3.80 3.65 -15.94
C GLY A 316 -2.81 4.54 -16.67
N PHE A 317 -3.15 5.81 -16.76
CA PHE A 317 -2.37 6.80 -17.49
C PHE A 317 -1.33 7.46 -16.58
N PHE A 318 -0.05 7.28 -16.90
CA PHE A 318 1.05 7.93 -16.21
C PHE A 318 1.45 9.24 -16.89
N GLY A 319 1.67 10.28 -16.08
CA GLY A 319 2.32 11.51 -16.55
C GLY A 319 1.49 12.78 -16.49
N GLU A 320 0.40 12.84 -15.72
CA GLU A 320 -0.14 14.15 -15.31
C GLU A 320 0.85 14.80 -14.32
N ILE A 321 1.88 15.45 -14.85
CA ILE A 321 2.93 16.10 -14.05
C ILE A 321 2.86 17.61 -14.17
N ALA A 322 2.71 18.26 -13.01
CA ALA A 322 2.88 19.71 -12.91
C ALA A 322 4.37 20.11 -12.89
N VAL A 323 5.25 19.17 -12.54
CA VAL A 323 6.66 19.42 -12.19
C VAL A 323 7.54 18.20 -12.47
N PRO A 324 8.84 18.38 -12.75
CA PRO A 324 9.77 17.31 -13.07
C PRO A 324 9.88 16.12 -12.12
N GLU A 325 9.95 16.37 -10.81
CA GLU A 325 10.13 15.34 -9.77
C GLU A 325 8.77 14.90 -9.21
N GLN A 326 7.86 14.53 -10.09
CA GLN A 326 6.54 14.01 -9.75
C GLN A 326 6.24 12.79 -10.61
N MET A 327 5.51 11.86 -10.04
CA MET A 327 4.90 10.75 -10.74
C MET A 327 3.42 10.70 -10.35
N SER A 328 2.55 10.51 -11.33
CA SER A 328 1.11 10.35 -11.11
C SER A 328 0.60 9.22 -11.99
N ILE A 329 -0.42 8.52 -11.49
CA ILE A 329 -1.27 7.64 -12.27
C ILE A 329 -2.71 8.12 -12.15
N LEU A 330 -3.40 8.22 -13.29
CA LEU A 330 -4.74 8.74 -13.43
C LEU A 330 -5.74 7.65 -13.84
N HIS A 331 -6.95 7.73 -13.27
CA HIS A 331 -8.11 6.91 -13.61
C HIS A 331 -9.41 7.72 -13.54
N HIS A 332 -10.42 7.27 -14.27
CA HIS A 332 -11.79 7.78 -14.18
C HIS A 332 -12.78 6.74 -13.63
N PRO A 333 -13.87 7.17 -12.97
CA PRO A 333 -14.98 6.27 -12.68
C PRO A 333 -15.63 5.81 -14.00
N PRO A 334 -16.01 4.53 -14.14
CA PRO A 334 -16.79 4.08 -15.29
C PRO A 334 -18.20 4.70 -15.29
N ASP A 335 -18.84 4.71 -16.47
CA ASP A 335 -20.20 5.26 -16.64
C ASP A 335 -21.24 4.57 -15.75
N GLU A 336 -21.07 3.26 -15.53
CA GLU A 336 -21.92 2.43 -14.68
C GLU A 336 -21.10 1.86 -13.52
N LEU A 337 -21.54 2.09 -12.28
CA LEU A 337 -20.90 1.57 -11.08
C LEU A 337 -21.69 0.40 -10.51
N GLU A 338 -21.01 -0.72 -10.29
CA GLU A 338 -21.61 -1.85 -9.58
C GLU A 338 -21.81 -1.49 -8.10
N ASN A 339 -23.02 -1.72 -7.57
CA ASN A 339 -23.37 -1.43 -6.17
C ASN A 339 -23.14 0.03 -5.73
N ASP A 340 -23.15 0.98 -6.66
CA ASP A 340 -22.86 2.40 -6.42
C ASP A 340 -21.52 2.61 -5.67
N ARG A 341 -20.50 1.81 -6.03
CA ARG A 341 -19.15 1.95 -5.47
C ARG A 341 -18.10 1.99 -6.56
N PHE A 342 -17.17 2.94 -6.45
CA PHE A 342 -15.97 2.98 -7.25
C PHE A 342 -14.76 2.62 -6.40
N ARG A 343 -13.86 1.81 -6.94
CA ARG A 343 -12.71 1.28 -6.21
C ARG A 343 -11.44 1.44 -7.03
N LEU A 344 -10.40 1.97 -6.39
CA LEU A 344 -9.04 2.02 -6.92
C LEU A 344 -8.06 1.41 -5.92
N GLN A 345 -7.08 0.69 -6.44
CA GLN A 345 -6.05 -0.01 -5.68
C GLN A 345 -4.68 0.34 -6.27
N PHE A 346 -3.75 0.76 -5.40
CA PHE A 346 -2.40 1.11 -5.78
C PHE A 346 -1.39 0.39 -4.89
N GLY A 347 -0.35 -0.16 -5.51
CA GLY A 347 0.84 -0.61 -4.80
C GLY A 347 1.92 0.46 -4.86
N VAL A 348 2.64 0.65 -3.77
CA VAL A 348 3.81 1.54 -3.70
C VAL A 348 4.98 0.72 -3.20
N TYR A 349 6.06 0.70 -3.98
CA TYR A 349 7.26 -0.05 -3.66
C TYR A 349 8.43 0.91 -3.51
N VAL A 350 8.90 1.07 -2.27
CA VAL A 350 10.10 1.86 -1.94
C VAL A 350 11.27 0.89 -1.82
N HIS A 351 12.34 1.16 -2.56
CA HIS A 351 13.47 0.25 -2.67
C HIS A 351 14.82 0.95 -2.63
N GLU A 352 15.84 0.19 -2.28
CA GLU A 352 17.24 0.57 -2.53
C GLU A 352 17.59 0.37 -4.01
N GLY A 353 18.47 1.23 -4.53
CA GLY A 353 18.91 1.19 -5.93
C GLY A 353 17.88 1.74 -6.92
N VAL A 354 17.98 1.27 -8.17
CA VAL A 354 17.21 1.72 -9.35
C VAL A 354 16.48 0.54 -9.99
N THR A 355 15.54 0.80 -10.90
CA THR A 355 14.56 -0.17 -11.42
C THR A 355 15.09 -1.59 -11.66
N PRO A 356 16.20 -1.82 -12.39
CA PRO A 356 16.66 -3.19 -12.66
C PRO A 356 17.23 -3.89 -11.41
N ALA A 357 17.92 -3.17 -10.53
CA ALA A 357 18.48 -3.71 -9.30
C ALA A 357 17.39 -3.97 -8.25
N ALA A 358 16.32 -3.18 -8.30
CA ALA A 358 15.16 -3.28 -7.43
C ALA A 358 14.16 -4.37 -7.84
N ASP A 359 14.33 -4.94 -9.04
CA ASP A 359 13.49 -6.03 -9.58
C ASP A 359 11.99 -5.66 -9.60
N VAL A 360 11.70 -4.43 -10.06
CA VAL A 360 10.37 -3.79 -10.01
C VAL A 360 9.32 -4.63 -10.73
N GLU A 361 9.61 -5.13 -11.94
CA GLU A 361 8.67 -5.99 -12.68
C GLU A 361 8.33 -7.26 -11.90
N ARG A 362 9.30 -7.94 -11.27
CA ARG A 362 8.99 -9.13 -10.46
C ARG A 362 8.08 -8.79 -9.29
N HIS A 363 8.32 -7.67 -8.61
CA HIS A 363 7.47 -7.23 -7.50
C HIS A 363 6.07 -6.80 -7.94
N TYR A 364 5.93 -6.18 -9.12
CA TYR A 364 4.63 -5.93 -9.73
C TYR A 364 3.89 -7.24 -10.02
N GLN A 365 4.58 -8.26 -10.55
CA GLN A 365 4.00 -9.58 -10.77
C GLN A 365 3.59 -10.25 -9.45
N CYS A 366 4.35 -10.06 -8.38
CA CYS A 366 3.96 -10.53 -7.05
C CYS A 366 2.71 -9.83 -6.51
N TYR A 367 2.62 -8.51 -6.69
CA TYR A 367 1.49 -7.68 -6.28
C TYR A 367 0.18 -8.09 -6.99
N THR A 368 0.24 -8.29 -8.31
CA THR A 368 -0.93 -8.65 -9.12
C THR A 368 -1.29 -10.14 -9.08
N ASN A 369 -0.36 -10.99 -8.67
CA ASN A 369 -0.59 -12.42 -8.48
C ASN A 369 -0.30 -12.78 -7.02
N PRO A 370 -1.18 -12.43 -6.06
CA PRO A 370 -0.93 -12.71 -4.65
C PRO A 370 -0.82 -14.21 -4.37
N VAL A 371 -0.01 -14.55 -3.37
CA VAL A 371 0.27 -15.94 -2.98
C VAL A 371 -1.03 -16.62 -2.54
N GLN A 372 -1.33 -17.77 -3.15
CA GLN A 372 -2.47 -18.58 -2.78
C GLN A 372 -2.11 -19.50 -1.61
N ALA A 373 -2.97 -19.54 -0.59
CA ALA A 373 -2.81 -20.38 0.58
C ALA A 373 -4.01 -21.33 0.73
N GLU A 374 -3.74 -22.61 0.96
CA GLU A 374 -4.75 -23.65 1.14
C GLU A 374 -4.58 -24.37 2.48
N VAL A 375 -5.70 -24.66 3.16
CA VAL A 375 -5.71 -25.50 4.35
C VAL A 375 -5.74 -26.96 3.89
N LEU A 376 -4.66 -27.70 4.12
CA LEU A 376 -4.55 -29.08 3.65
C LEU A 376 -5.28 -30.06 4.56
N ARG A 377 -4.94 -30.08 5.86
CA ARG A 377 -5.45 -31.06 6.83
C ARG A 377 -5.42 -30.51 8.26
N ASP A 378 -6.19 -31.18 9.09
CA ASP A 378 -6.23 -31.03 10.54
C ASP A 378 -5.45 -32.20 11.15
N ALA A 379 -4.19 -31.97 11.52
CA ALA A 379 -3.34 -33.02 12.06
C ALA A 379 -3.43 -32.98 13.59
N ALA A 380 -3.98 -34.05 14.17
CA ALA A 380 -3.72 -34.37 15.58
C ALA A 380 -2.30 -34.94 15.66
N PHE A 381 -1.41 -34.22 16.34
CA PHE A 381 -0.07 -34.70 16.68
C PHE A 381 -0.10 -35.51 17.98
#